data_AF-A0A7S2VNP7-F1
#
_entry.id   AF-A0A7S2VNP7-F1
#
_cell.length_a   1.000
_cell.length_b   1.000
_cell.length_c   1.000
_cell.angle_alpha   90.00
_cell.angle_beta   90.00
_cell.angle_gamma   90.00
#
_symmetry.space_group_name_H-M   'P 1'
#
loop_
_entity.id
_entity.type
_entity.pdbx_description
1 polymer ?
#
loop_
_entity_poly.entity_id
_entity_poly.type
_entity_poly.pdbx_seq_one_letter_code
_entity_poly.pdbx_strand_id
1 'polypeptide(L)'
;EESAPAVDWIVDAFGVDLSLVSRLGGHSMPRTHRGKERFPGMTITYGLMEKLEEIAESGDGRARILLKTKVDKLLTDKDGNICGCECTSADGKTFQEHGPVVIATGGFGADFTDDSLLSKHRPDLSHLPTTNGDHCTGDGLKMSAAVGADLVDLEWIQVHPTGLVHPDEPDAKVKFLAAEALRGVGGVLLDIEGHRFCNELGRRDYVTGMMWKNKGVTMGSTSGFFLCLNGKASKEIEWHCKHYKGRGIMKSYK
;
A
#
# COMPACT_ATOMS: atom_id res chain seq x y z
N GLU A 1 0.17 -15.52 -15.72
CA GLU A 1 0.39 -16.99 -15.74
C GLU A 1 0.73 -17.49 -14.34
N GLU A 2 1.67 -16.83 -13.64
CA GLU A 2 2.08 -17.22 -12.28
C GLU A 2 1.14 -16.83 -11.12
N SER A 3 -0.03 -16.25 -11.37
CA SER A 3 -0.90 -15.75 -10.29
C SER A 3 -1.59 -16.86 -9.49
N ALA A 4 -1.98 -17.97 -10.13
CA ALA A 4 -2.59 -19.09 -9.43
C ALA A 4 -1.57 -19.85 -8.57
N PRO A 5 -0.39 -20.25 -9.09
CA PRO A 5 0.67 -20.85 -8.28
C PRO A 5 1.09 -19.98 -7.08
N ALA A 6 1.08 -18.66 -7.21
CA ALA A 6 1.37 -17.76 -6.11
C ALA A 6 0.31 -17.82 -4.98
N VAL A 7 -0.98 -17.93 -5.32
CA VAL A 7 -2.04 -18.10 -4.33
C VAL A 7 -1.90 -19.45 -3.64
N ASP A 8 -1.69 -20.52 -4.41
CA ASP A 8 -1.53 -21.87 -3.89
C ASP A 8 -0.32 -21.96 -2.96
N TRP A 9 0.82 -21.37 -3.34
CA TRP A 9 2.01 -21.32 -2.49
C TRP A 9 1.76 -20.59 -1.16
N ILE A 10 1.07 -19.45 -1.17
CA ILE A 10 0.74 -18.72 0.06
C ILE A 10 -0.16 -19.56 0.98
N VAL A 11 -1.16 -20.24 0.41
CA VAL A 11 -2.09 -21.08 1.17
C VAL A 11 -1.39 -22.32 1.73
N ASP A 12 -0.68 -23.06 0.88
CA ASP A 12 -0.10 -24.36 1.21
C ASP A 12 1.12 -24.25 2.12
N ALA A 13 1.99 -23.26 1.87
CA ALA A 13 3.24 -23.11 2.62
C ALA A 13 3.07 -22.34 3.94
N PHE A 14 2.07 -21.46 4.05
CA PHE A 14 1.89 -20.58 5.22
C PHE A 14 0.53 -20.71 5.90
N GLY A 15 -0.38 -21.55 5.41
CA GLY A 15 -1.69 -21.78 6.03
C GLY A 15 -2.60 -20.55 6.04
N VAL A 16 -2.39 -19.61 5.11
CA VAL A 16 -3.14 -18.35 5.04
C VAL A 16 -4.50 -18.57 4.37
N ASP A 17 -5.59 -18.15 5.03
CA ASP A 17 -6.93 -18.16 4.43
C ASP A 17 -7.06 -17.11 3.31
N LEU A 18 -7.23 -17.58 2.08
CA LEU A 18 -7.49 -16.79 0.86
C LEU A 18 -8.76 -17.25 0.13
N SER A 19 -9.73 -17.80 0.86
CA SER A 19 -10.91 -18.48 0.32
C SER A 19 -11.99 -17.57 -0.27
N LEU A 20 -12.05 -16.29 0.12
CA LEU A 20 -13.05 -15.35 -0.39
C LEU A 20 -12.53 -14.58 -1.60
N VAL A 21 -13.36 -14.45 -2.64
CA VAL A 21 -12.98 -13.76 -3.88
C VAL A 21 -13.92 -12.60 -4.16
N SER A 22 -13.35 -11.40 -4.34
CA SER A 22 -14.10 -10.21 -4.78
C SER A 22 -13.68 -9.74 -6.16
N ARG A 23 -14.58 -8.98 -6.79
CA ARG A 23 -14.32 -8.19 -7.98
C ARG A 23 -13.97 -6.77 -7.56
N LEU A 24 -12.82 -6.28 -8.02
CA LEU A 24 -12.39 -4.90 -7.86
C LEU A 24 -12.56 -4.11 -9.16
N GLY A 25 -12.25 -2.81 -9.13
CA GLY A 25 -12.42 -1.91 -10.26
C GLY A 25 -11.58 -2.34 -11.47
N GLY A 26 -12.16 -2.28 -12.67
CA GLY A 26 -11.49 -2.70 -13.91
C GLY A 26 -11.28 -4.21 -14.09
N HIS A 27 -11.71 -5.06 -13.15
CA HIS A 27 -11.65 -6.50 -13.32
C HIS A 27 -12.87 -7.01 -14.11
N SER A 28 -12.67 -7.89 -15.08
CA SER A 28 -13.78 -8.55 -15.79
C SER A 28 -14.50 -9.60 -14.94
N MET A 29 -13.76 -10.27 -14.04
CA MET A 29 -14.25 -11.34 -13.16
C MET A 29 -13.70 -11.17 -11.73
N PRO A 30 -14.39 -11.69 -10.69
CA PRO A 30 -13.85 -11.79 -9.34
C PRO A 30 -12.52 -12.56 -9.35
N ARG A 31 -11.47 -11.99 -8.77
CA ARG A 31 -10.13 -12.62 -8.66
C ARG A 31 -9.25 -12.03 -7.56
N THR A 32 -9.83 -11.24 -6.66
CA THR A 32 -9.08 -10.66 -5.54
C THR A 32 -9.38 -11.48 -4.30
N HIS A 33 -8.40 -12.28 -3.90
CA HIS A 33 -8.49 -13.22 -2.79
C HIS A 33 -8.29 -12.53 -1.44
N ARG A 34 -9.02 -13.00 -0.42
CA ARG A 34 -8.85 -12.62 0.99
C ARG A 34 -9.40 -13.71 1.91
N GLY A 35 -9.03 -13.65 3.18
CA GLY A 35 -9.65 -14.47 4.23
C GLY A 35 -10.94 -13.86 4.78
N LYS A 36 -11.60 -14.61 5.66
CA LYS A 36 -12.82 -14.16 6.36
C LYS A 36 -12.54 -13.10 7.43
N GLU A 37 -11.33 -13.11 7.98
CA GLU A 37 -10.92 -12.23 9.07
C GLU A 37 -9.66 -11.44 8.71
N ARG A 38 -9.49 -10.28 9.35
CA ARG A 38 -8.34 -9.37 9.17
C ARG A 38 -8.23 -8.82 7.74
N PHE A 39 -7.33 -7.86 7.56
CA PHE A 39 -6.95 -7.41 6.22
C PHE A 39 -6.02 -8.46 5.61
N PRO A 40 -6.16 -8.81 4.31
CA PRO A 40 -5.36 -9.85 3.67
C PRO A 40 -3.85 -9.58 3.78
N GLY A 41 -3.43 -8.31 3.68
CA GLY A 41 -2.03 -7.92 3.87
C GLY A 41 -1.49 -8.31 5.25
N MET A 42 -2.26 -8.12 6.32
CA MET A 42 -1.82 -8.52 7.67
C MET A 42 -1.69 -10.05 7.78
N THR A 43 -2.67 -10.80 7.26
CA THR A 43 -2.65 -12.26 7.36
C THR A 43 -1.49 -12.87 6.57
N ILE A 44 -1.25 -12.40 5.34
CA ILE A 44 -0.13 -12.86 4.51
C ILE A 44 1.20 -12.49 5.18
N THR A 45 1.39 -11.21 5.53
CA THR A 45 2.66 -10.75 6.09
C THR A 45 2.99 -11.43 7.41
N TYR A 46 2.02 -11.63 8.31
CA TYR A 46 2.28 -12.36 9.55
C TYR A 46 2.66 -13.82 9.31
N GLY A 47 1.98 -14.53 8.42
CA GLY A 47 2.33 -15.92 8.10
C GLY A 47 3.75 -16.06 7.52
N LEU A 48 4.14 -15.14 6.62
CA LEU A 48 5.48 -15.13 6.05
C LEU A 48 6.55 -14.73 7.07
N MET A 49 6.28 -13.72 7.90
CA MET A 49 7.21 -13.25 8.93
C MET A 49 7.46 -14.32 9.99
N GLU A 50 6.41 -14.97 10.50
CA GLU A 50 6.52 -16.04 11.50
C GLU A 50 7.45 -17.15 11.01
N LYS A 51 7.33 -17.56 9.74
CA LYS A 51 8.23 -18.57 9.16
C LYS A 51 9.67 -18.09 8.97
N LEU A 52 9.87 -16.83 8.60
CA LEU A 52 11.23 -16.29 8.50
C LEU A 52 11.88 -16.13 9.88
N GLU A 53 11.11 -15.72 10.88
CA GLU A 53 11.52 -15.62 12.29
C GLU A 53 11.89 -17.00 12.85
N GLU A 54 11.08 -18.03 12.61
CA GLU A 54 11.40 -19.43 12.97
C GLU A 54 12.76 -19.88 12.40
N ILE A 55 13.05 -19.53 11.13
CA ILE A 55 14.34 -19.87 10.49
C ILE A 55 15.48 -19.04 11.07
N ALA A 56 15.25 -17.77 11.38
CA ALA A 56 16.28 -16.90 11.97
C ALA A 56 16.61 -17.30 13.42
N GLU A 57 15.62 -17.77 14.17
CA GLU A 57 15.73 -18.17 15.58
C GLU A 57 16.24 -19.60 15.77
N SER A 58 16.20 -20.45 14.74
CA SER A 58 16.72 -21.83 14.82
C SER A 58 18.22 -21.89 15.16
N GLY A 59 18.96 -20.80 14.92
CA GLY A 59 20.39 -20.69 15.20
C GLY A 59 21.27 -21.49 14.24
N ASP A 60 20.70 -22.08 13.17
CA ASP A 60 21.45 -22.83 12.16
C ASP A 60 22.18 -21.94 11.13
N GLY A 61 21.99 -20.62 11.23
CA GLY A 61 22.68 -19.61 10.41
C GLY A 61 22.07 -19.39 9.04
N ARG A 62 20.92 -19.99 8.69
CA ARG A 62 20.28 -19.82 7.37
C ARG A 62 19.67 -18.43 7.15
N ALA A 63 19.24 -17.75 8.21
CA ALA A 63 18.66 -16.41 8.10
C ALA A 63 19.05 -15.52 9.29
N ARG A 64 19.03 -14.21 9.05
CA ARG A 64 19.18 -13.17 10.08
C ARG A 64 18.31 -11.98 9.70
N ILE A 65 17.53 -11.49 10.66
CA ILE A 65 16.68 -10.30 10.49
C ILE A 65 17.32 -9.14 11.25
N LEU A 66 17.64 -8.06 10.53
CA LEU A 66 18.21 -6.84 11.12
C LEU A 66 17.19 -5.70 11.00
N LEU A 67 16.47 -5.44 12.09
CA LEU A 67 15.52 -4.31 12.16
C LEU A 67 16.26 -3.01 12.49
N LYS A 68 15.67 -1.89 12.07
CA LYS A 68 16.26 -0.55 12.26
C LYS A 68 17.68 -0.44 11.70
N THR A 69 17.90 -1.12 10.57
CA THR A 69 19.14 -1.09 9.79
C THR A 69 18.78 -0.55 8.43
N LYS A 70 19.31 0.62 8.10
CA LYS A 70 19.15 1.23 6.78
C LYS A 70 20.25 0.72 5.86
N VAL A 71 19.91 0.40 4.62
CA VAL A 71 20.90 0.20 3.56
C VAL A 71 21.13 1.56 2.90
N ASP A 72 22.38 2.03 2.92
CA ASP A 72 22.73 3.39 2.47
C ASP A 72 23.28 3.41 1.03
N LYS A 73 24.01 2.36 0.63
CA LYS A 73 24.54 2.22 -0.73
C LYS A 73 24.78 0.77 -1.13
N LEU A 74 24.76 0.52 -2.43
CA LEU A 74 25.20 -0.74 -3.03
C LEU A 74 26.72 -0.73 -3.24
N LEU A 75 27.36 -1.88 -3.06
CA LEU A 75 28.78 -2.07 -3.28
C LEU A 75 29.00 -2.75 -4.64
N THR A 76 29.98 -2.24 -5.40
CA THR A 76 30.40 -2.82 -6.69
C THR A 76 31.82 -3.35 -6.60
N ASP A 77 32.09 -4.47 -7.27
CA ASP A 77 33.46 -4.92 -7.52
C ASP A 77 34.16 -4.08 -8.60
N LYS A 78 35.41 -4.45 -8.91
CA LYS A 78 36.24 -3.77 -9.93
C LYS A 78 35.67 -3.84 -11.36
N ASP A 79 34.82 -4.83 -11.62
CA ASP A 79 34.22 -5.10 -12.92
C ASP A 79 32.80 -4.47 -13.01
N GLY A 80 32.37 -3.79 -11.95
CA GLY A 80 31.08 -3.10 -11.85
C GLY A 80 29.92 -3.98 -11.36
N ASN A 81 30.18 -5.24 -10.95
CA ASN A 81 29.12 -6.12 -10.47
C ASN A 81 28.75 -5.80 -9.02
N ILE A 82 27.46 -5.88 -8.70
CA ILE A 82 26.98 -5.71 -7.33
C ILE A 82 27.45 -6.89 -6.47
N CYS A 83 28.17 -6.58 -5.40
CA CYS A 83 28.80 -7.57 -4.52
C CYS A 83 28.45 -7.38 -3.04
N GLY A 84 27.52 -6.48 -2.72
CA GLY A 84 27.06 -6.25 -1.36
C GLY A 84 26.36 -4.91 -1.17
N CYS A 85 26.22 -4.53 0.09
CA CYS A 85 25.68 -3.23 0.49
C CYS A 85 26.37 -2.70 1.76
N GLU A 86 26.35 -1.39 1.92
CA GLU A 86 26.70 -0.73 3.17
C GLU A 86 25.43 -0.36 3.92
N CYS A 87 25.43 -0.63 5.22
CA CYS A 87 24.30 -0.51 6.11
C CYS A 87 24.66 0.35 7.32
N THR A 88 23.68 1.11 7.83
CA THR A 88 23.77 1.84 9.09
C THR A 88 22.70 1.34 10.07
N SER A 89 23.13 0.87 11.24
CA SER A 89 22.23 0.45 12.32
C SER A 89 21.66 1.65 13.10
N ALA A 90 20.66 1.38 13.93
CA ALA A 90 19.99 2.40 14.76
C ALA A 90 20.92 3.20 15.69
N ASP A 91 22.05 2.62 16.10
CA ASP A 91 23.07 3.29 16.93
C ASP A 91 24.11 4.07 16.09
N GLY A 92 23.90 4.19 14.78
CA GLY A 92 24.74 4.93 13.85
C GLY A 92 26.00 4.18 13.41
N LYS A 93 26.15 2.89 13.74
CA LYS A 93 27.29 2.11 13.26
C LYS A 93 27.09 1.70 11.82
N THR A 94 28.11 1.98 11.00
CA THR A 94 28.17 1.54 9.61
C THR A 94 28.90 0.20 9.50
N PHE A 95 28.36 -0.70 8.69
CA PHE A 95 28.97 -2.00 8.37
C PHE A 95 28.60 -2.43 6.95
N GLN A 96 29.25 -3.49 6.44
CA GLN A 96 29.02 -4.01 5.09
C GLN A 96 28.53 -5.45 5.14
N GLU A 97 27.61 -5.78 4.25
CA GLU A 97 27.17 -7.15 3.98
C GLU A 97 27.54 -7.48 2.52
N HIS A 98 28.20 -8.62 2.32
CA HIS A 98 28.67 -9.04 1.00
C HIS A 98 27.83 -10.19 0.45
N GLY A 99 27.58 -10.17 -0.85
CA GLY A 99 26.82 -11.19 -1.56
C GLY A 99 25.80 -10.60 -2.53
N PRO A 100 24.94 -11.46 -3.11
CA PRO A 100 23.85 -11.02 -3.96
C PRO A 100 22.87 -10.12 -3.18
N VAL A 101 22.40 -9.05 -3.82
CA VAL A 101 21.46 -8.10 -3.22
C VAL A 101 20.12 -8.17 -3.95
N VAL A 102 19.03 -8.32 -3.20
CA VAL A 102 17.65 -8.26 -3.71
C VAL A 102 16.99 -6.98 -3.20
N ILE A 103 16.55 -6.11 -4.10
CA ILE A 103 15.83 -4.88 -3.74
C ILE A 103 14.35 -5.19 -3.56
N ALA A 104 13.88 -5.14 -2.31
CA ALA A 104 12.48 -5.31 -1.93
C ALA A 104 11.99 -4.14 -1.05
N THR A 105 12.39 -2.91 -1.39
CA THR A 105 12.30 -1.72 -0.52
C THR A 105 11.01 -0.91 -0.66
N GLY A 106 9.99 -1.42 -1.36
CA GLY A 106 8.74 -0.69 -1.60
C GLY A 106 8.87 0.47 -2.59
N GLY A 107 7.90 1.39 -2.55
CA GLY A 107 7.77 2.52 -3.48
C GLY A 107 8.24 3.87 -2.91
N PHE A 108 7.85 4.96 -3.59
CA PHE A 108 8.27 6.35 -3.28
C PHE A 108 7.09 7.32 -3.05
N GLY A 109 5.89 6.79 -2.79
CA GLY A 109 4.66 7.59 -2.66
C GLY A 109 4.49 8.34 -1.33
N ALA A 110 5.43 8.21 -0.39
CA ALA A 110 5.51 9.00 0.84
C ALA A 110 6.76 9.89 0.89
N ASP A 111 7.46 10.03 -0.24
CA ASP A 111 8.68 10.82 -0.28
C ASP A 111 8.37 12.32 -0.43
N PHE A 112 8.64 13.08 0.64
CA PHE A 112 8.42 14.52 0.69
C PHE A 112 9.72 15.31 0.87
N THR A 113 10.89 14.68 0.68
CA THR A 113 12.19 15.35 0.73
C THR A 113 12.48 16.09 -0.58
N ASP A 114 13.56 16.89 -0.58
CA ASP A 114 13.97 17.70 -1.74
C ASP A 114 14.37 16.85 -2.95
N ASP A 115 14.89 15.64 -2.74
CA ASP A 115 15.26 14.67 -3.77
C ASP A 115 14.12 13.69 -4.13
N SER A 116 12.88 14.03 -3.77
CA SER A 116 11.71 13.19 -3.98
C SER A 116 11.49 12.83 -5.44
N LEU A 117 11.43 11.53 -5.73
CA LEU A 117 11.05 11.03 -7.06
C LEU A 117 9.61 11.42 -7.41
N LEU A 118 8.71 11.48 -6.42
CA LEU A 118 7.34 11.93 -6.63
C LEU A 118 7.32 13.39 -7.10
N SER A 119 8.02 14.28 -6.38
CA SER A 119 8.07 15.70 -6.73
C SER A 119 8.80 15.96 -8.03
N LYS A 120 9.82 15.16 -8.36
CA LYS A 120 10.57 15.27 -9.63
C LYS A 120 9.72 14.87 -10.83
N HIS A 121 8.95 13.79 -10.73
CA HIS A 121 8.25 13.19 -11.87
C HIS A 121 6.77 13.60 -11.96
N ARG A 122 6.11 13.89 -10.82
CA ARG A 122 4.70 14.28 -10.70
C ARG A 122 4.49 15.36 -9.64
N PRO A 123 5.09 16.57 -9.82
CA PRO A 123 4.94 17.68 -8.88
C PRO A 123 3.47 18.11 -8.69
N ASP A 124 2.63 17.87 -9.70
CA ASP A 124 1.18 18.09 -9.65
C ASP A 124 0.49 17.24 -8.57
N LEU A 125 1.09 16.15 -8.11
CA LEU A 125 0.53 15.26 -7.09
C LEU A 125 1.11 15.46 -5.68
N SER A 126 2.22 16.19 -5.51
CA SER A 126 2.92 16.31 -4.22
C SER A 126 2.06 16.92 -3.09
N HIS A 127 1.05 17.70 -3.45
CA HIS A 127 0.10 18.29 -2.51
C HIS A 127 -0.89 17.26 -1.92
N LEU A 128 -1.15 16.15 -2.60
CA LEU A 128 -2.11 15.14 -2.15
C LEU A 128 -1.64 14.43 -0.87
N PRO A 129 -2.57 13.93 -0.03
CA PRO A 129 -2.21 13.03 1.04
C PRO A 129 -1.81 11.65 0.48
N THR A 130 -1.20 10.82 1.33
CA THR A 130 -0.73 9.48 0.97
C THR A 130 -1.35 8.41 1.88
N THR A 131 -1.45 7.18 1.41
CA THR A 131 -1.79 6.01 2.25
C THR A 131 -0.57 5.18 2.61
N ASN A 132 0.60 5.58 2.11
CA ASN A 132 1.86 4.89 2.34
C ASN A 132 2.39 5.21 3.74
N GLY A 133 3.19 4.30 4.29
CA GLY A 133 3.99 4.61 5.47
C GLY A 133 5.13 5.57 5.13
N ASP A 134 5.65 6.24 6.15
CA ASP A 134 6.79 7.17 6.06
C ASP A 134 8.08 6.56 5.48
N HIS A 135 8.19 5.23 5.50
CA HIS A 135 9.30 4.46 4.92
C HIS A 135 9.22 4.28 3.38
N CYS A 136 8.14 4.68 2.72
CA CYS A 136 8.01 4.56 1.26
C CYS A 136 8.65 5.76 0.53
N THR A 137 9.98 5.87 0.63
CA THR A 137 10.79 7.01 0.14
C THR A 137 11.60 6.72 -1.13
N GLY A 138 11.44 5.53 -1.72
CA GLY A 138 12.13 5.17 -2.97
C GLY A 138 13.62 4.87 -2.82
N ASP A 139 14.10 4.57 -1.61
CA ASP A 139 15.53 4.37 -1.31
C ASP A 139 16.20 3.37 -2.26
N GLY A 140 15.60 2.20 -2.48
CA GLY A 140 16.13 1.19 -3.41
C GLY A 140 16.17 1.64 -4.86
N LEU A 141 15.22 2.46 -5.31
CA LEU A 141 15.22 3.03 -6.67
C LEU A 141 16.36 4.03 -6.83
N LYS A 142 16.52 4.93 -5.86
CA LYS A 142 17.60 5.93 -5.84
C LYS A 142 18.97 5.26 -5.80
N MET A 143 19.15 4.25 -4.94
CA MET A 143 20.40 3.47 -4.86
C MET A 143 20.71 2.71 -6.15
N SER A 144 19.69 2.08 -6.77
CA SER A 144 19.87 1.34 -8.02
C SER A 144 20.25 2.28 -9.17
N ALA A 145 19.59 3.44 -9.28
CA ALA A 145 19.93 4.45 -10.28
C ALA A 145 21.36 4.99 -10.10
N ALA A 146 21.81 5.15 -8.84
CA ALA A 146 23.16 5.62 -8.55
C ALA A 146 24.27 4.66 -9.02
N VAL A 147 23.97 3.37 -9.19
CA VAL A 147 24.89 2.37 -9.76
C VAL A 147 24.60 2.05 -11.23
N GLY A 148 23.82 2.90 -11.91
CA GLY A 148 23.58 2.83 -13.35
C GLY A 148 22.40 1.96 -13.77
N ALA A 149 21.51 1.56 -12.85
CA ALA A 149 20.27 0.91 -13.24
C ALA A 149 19.30 1.90 -13.89
N ASP A 150 18.68 1.48 -14.99
CA ASP A 150 17.58 2.23 -15.60
C ASP A 150 16.33 2.15 -14.71
N LEU A 151 15.67 3.30 -14.54
CA LEU A 151 14.36 3.38 -13.93
C LEU A 151 13.33 3.65 -15.02
N VAL A 152 12.21 2.92 -14.98
CA VAL A 152 11.13 3.05 -15.96
C VAL A 152 9.85 3.49 -15.27
N ASP A 153 8.99 4.17 -16.02
CA ASP A 153 7.62 4.47 -15.64
C ASP A 153 7.44 5.30 -14.34
N LEU A 154 8.44 6.10 -13.97
CA LEU A 154 8.41 6.92 -12.74
C LEU A 154 7.32 8.00 -12.75
N GLU A 155 6.80 8.37 -13.92
CA GLU A 155 5.66 9.29 -14.09
C GLU A 155 4.30 8.64 -13.76
N TRP A 156 4.22 7.31 -13.74
CA TRP A 156 2.99 6.55 -13.56
C TRP A 156 2.66 6.34 -12.08
N ILE A 157 2.22 7.42 -11.44
CA ILE A 157 1.77 7.42 -10.05
C ILE A 157 0.26 7.19 -9.98
N GLN A 158 -0.13 6.15 -9.24
CA GLN A 158 -1.54 5.85 -9.00
C GLN A 158 -2.09 6.64 -7.80
N VAL A 159 -3.11 7.46 -8.05
CA VAL A 159 -3.89 8.10 -6.98
C VAL A 159 -5.12 7.25 -6.67
N HIS A 160 -5.17 6.69 -5.46
CA HIS A 160 -6.33 5.91 -5.02
C HIS A 160 -7.49 6.84 -4.63
N PRO A 161 -8.73 6.58 -5.08
CA PRO A 161 -9.85 7.52 -4.88
C PRO A 161 -10.33 7.64 -3.43
N THR A 162 -10.22 6.56 -2.63
CA THR A 162 -10.90 6.48 -1.33
C THR A 162 -9.94 6.39 -0.14
N GLY A 163 -9.17 7.46 0.12
CA GLY A 163 -8.52 7.68 1.41
C GLY A 163 -9.54 8.23 2.43
N LEU A 164 -9.63 7.63 3.62
CA LEU A 164 -10.56 8.03 4.66
C LEU A 164 -10.10 9.32 5.34
N VAL A 165 -10.97 10.31 5.35
CA VAL A 165 -10.78 11.58 6.07
C VAL A 165 -11.26 11.38 7.51
N HIS A 166 -10.36 11.51 8.48
CA HIS A 166 -10.74 11.55 9.89
C HIS A 166 -11.34 12.93 10.19
N PRO A 167 -12.57 13.04 10.73
CA PRO A 167 -13.20 14.34 10.98
C PRO A 167 -12.40 15.27 11.88
N ASP A 168 -11.70 14.72 12.87
CA ASP A 168 -10.88 15.50 13.82
C ASP A 168 -9.49 15.85 13.26
N GLU A 169 -9.04 15.16 12.21
CA GLU A 169 -7.72 15.37 11.58
C GLU A 169 -7.86 15.39 10.04
N PRO A 170 -8.68 16.32 9.50
CA PRO A 170 -9.05 16.28 8.10
C PRO A 170 -7.85 16.52 7.18
N ASP A 171 -6.82 17.22 7.65
CA ASP A 171 -5.61 17.57 6.90
C ASP A 171 -4.41 16.64 7.16
N ALA A 172 -4.60 15.53 7.89
CA ALA A 172 -3.53 14.56 8.10
C ALA A 172 -2.90 14.11 6.77
N LYS A 173 -1.57 14.21 6.63
CA LYS A 173 -0.87 13.87 5.39
C LYS A 173 -1.00 12.39 5.05
N VAL A 174 -1.09 11.52 6.06
CA VAL A 174 -1.33 10.09 5.92
C VAL A 174 -2.81 9.78 6.16
N LYS A 175 -3.44 9.03 5.25
CA LYS A 175 -4.84 8.60 5.36
C LYS A 175 -4.95 7.09 5.47
N PHE A 176 -5.90 6.63 6.28
CA PHE A 176 -6.32 5.23 6.24
C PHE A 176 -7.01 4.94 4.91
N LEU A 177 -6.62 3.85 4.25
CA LEU A 177 -7.25 3.44 3.01
C LEU A 177 -8.65 2.87 3.29
N ALA A 178 -9.68 3.42 2.65
CA ALA A 178 -10.96 2.73 2.50
C ALA A 178 -10.75 1.64 1.45
N ALA A 179 -10.81 0.38 1.88
CA ALA A 179 -10.57 -0.76 0.99
C ALA A 179 -11.49 -0.68 -0.24
N GLU A 180 -10.93 -0.89 -1.43
CA GLU A 180 -11.72 -0.93 -2.67
C GLU A 180 -12.82 -1.99 -2.63
N ALA A 181 -12.63 -3.03 -1.82
CA ALA A 181 -13.65 -4.04 -1.54
C ALA A 181 -14.97 -3.44 -1.00
N LEU A 182 -14.96 -2.29 -0.29
CA LEU A 182 -16.17 -1.60 0.14
C LEU A 182 -17.05 -1.21 -1.06
N ARG A 183 -16.44 -0.69 -2.14
CA ARG A 183 -17.14 -0.43 -3.41
C ARG A 183 -17.52 -1.74 -4.10
N GLY A 184 -16.61 -2.72 -4.09
CA GLY A 184 -16.81 -4.07 -4.64
C GLY A 184 -18.06 -4.80 -4.13
N VAL A 185 -18.39 -4.65 -2.84
CA VAL A 185 -19.57 -5.28 -2.22
C VAL A 185 -20.86 -4.46 -2.37
N GLY A 186 -20.82 -3.34 -3.10
CA GLY A 186 -21.99 -2.49 -3.38
C GLY A 186 -21.98 -1.12 -2.69
N GLY A 187 -20.83 -0.66 -2.19
CA GLY A 187 -20.68 0.71 -1.71
C GLY A 187 -20.76 1.72 -2.84
N VAL A 188 -21.49 2.83 -2.61
CA VAL A 188 -21.69 3.91 -3.58
C VAL A 188 -20.97 5.18 -3.15
N LEU A 189 -20.54 5.97 -4.12
CA LEU A 189 -19.90 7.27 -3.88
C LEU A 189 -20.91 8.40 -4.11
N LEU A 190 -21.05 9.29 -3.13
CA LEU A 190 -21.96 10.44 -3.18
C LEU A 190 -21.20 11.75 -3.03
N ASP A 191 -21.68 12.76 -3.75
CA ASP A 191 -21.24 14.15 -3.62
C ASP A 191 -21.88 14.84 -2.39
N ILE A 192 -21.62 16.14 -2.23
CA ILE A 192 -22.17 16.93 -1.12
C ILE A 192 -23.70 17.08 -1.16
N GLU A 193 -24.32 16.91 -2.34
CA GLU A 193 -25.78 16.97 -2.52
C GLU A 193 -26.45 15.60 -2.33
N GLY A 194 -25.66 14.55 -2.12
CA GLY A 194 -26.14 13.18 -1.95
C GLY A 194 -26.37 12.44 -3.27
N HIS A 195 -25.89 12.96 -4.40
CA HIS A 195 -26.02 12.33 -5.71
C HIS A 195 -24.84 11.39 -6.01
N ARG A 196 -25.14 10.27 -6.68
CA ARG A 196 -24.11 9.42 -7.28
C ARG A 196 -23.52 10.11 -8.50
N PHE A 197 -22.19 10.10 -8.62
CA PHE A 197 -21.50 10.84 -9.68
C PHE A 197 -20.60 10.00 -10.58
N CYS A 198 -20.43 8.70 -10.31
CA CYS A 198 -19.61 7.83 -11.16
C CYS A 198 -19.97 6.34 -11.07
N ASN A 199 -19.33 5.54 -11.91
CA ASN A 199 -19.27 4.09 -11.75
C ASN A 199 -18.13 3.75 -10.77
N GLU A 200 -18.48 3.29 -9.58
CA GLU A 200 -17.56 3.05 -8.47
C GLU A 200 -16.60 1.87 -8.72
N LEU A 201 -16.90 1.02 -9.72
CA LEU A 201 -16.04 -0.09 -10.16
C LEU A 201 -15.25 0.24 -11.43
N GLY A 202 -15.17 1.53 -11.80
CA GLY A 202 -14.19 2.00 -12.78
C GLY A 202 -12.75 1.84 -12.27
N ARG A 203 -11.78 2.01 -13.17
CA ARG A 203 -10.37 2.07 -12.78
C ARG A 203 -10.11 3.26 -11.85
N ARG A 204 -9.01 3.20 -11.07
CA ARG A 204 -8.69 4.21 -10.05
C ARG A 204 -8.50 5.61 -10.64
N ASP A 205 -7.82 5.72 -11.79
CA ASP A 205 -7.67 6.96 -12.56
C ASP A 205 -9.02 7.58 -12.94
N TYR A 206 -9.96 6.75 -13.43
CA TYR A 206 -11.31 7.19 -13.76
C TYR A 206 -12.07 7.68 -12.53
N VAL A 207 -12.11 6.91 -11.45
CA VAL A 207 -12.88 7.28 -10.25
C VAL A 207 -12.31 8.54 -9.61
N THR A 208 -10.98 8.63 -9.47
CA THR A 208 -10.29 9.85 -8.99
C THR A 208 -10.58 11.05 -9.89
N GLY A 209 -10.53 10.88 -11.22
CA GLY A 209 -10.86 11.94 -12.16
C GLY A 209 -12.32 12.40 -12.07
N MET A 210 -13.25 11.50 -11.77
CA MET A 210 -14.65 11.87 -11.50
C MET A 210 -14.79 12.61 -10.18
N MET A 211 -14.02 12.26 -9.15
CA MET A 211 -14.00 13.03 -7.90
C MET A 211 -13.52 14.46 -8.14
N TRP A 212 -12.46 14.68 -8.91
CA TRP A 212 -11.98 16.03 -9.23
C TRP A 212 -12.99 16.89 -10.03
N LYS A 213 -13.92 16.27 -10.76
CA LYS A 213 -14.96 16.96 -11.53
C LYS A 213 -16.23 17.27 -10.72
N ASN A 214 -16.34 16.76 -9.50
CA ASN A 214 -17.53 16.88 -8.65
C ASN A 214 -17.21 17.61 -7.33
N LYS A 215 -18.26 18.03 -6.62
CA LYS A 215 -18.12 18.79 -5.38
C LYS A 215 -18.23 17.87 -4.17
N GLY A 216 -17.13 17.76 -3.43
CA GLY A 216 -17.11 17.11 -2.13
C GLY A 216 -17.46 18.07 -0.99
N VAL A 217 -17.41 17.56 0.24
CA VAL A 217 -17.40 18.36 1.47
C VAL A 217 -15.96 18.77 1.75
N THR A 218 -15.72 20.06 1.95
CA THR A 218 -14.40 20.57 2.34
C THR A 218 -14.30 20.70 3.85
N MET A 219 -13.28 20.08 4.43
CA MET A 219 -12.90 20.16 5.83
C MET A 219 -11.43 20.56 5.92
N GLY A 220 -11.14 21.76 6.41
CA GLY A 220 -9.79 22.32 6.34
C GLY A 220 -9.34 22.51 4.88
N SER A 221 -8.17 21.99 4.53
CA SER A 221 -7.65 21.95 3.15
C SER A 221 -8.11 20.72 2.35
N THR A 222 -8.78 19.76 2.99
CA THR A 222 -9.13 18.48 2.39
C THR A 222 -10.57 18.47 1.90
N SER A 223 -10.79 18.06 0.64
CA SER A 223 -12.13 17.81 0.10
C SER A 223 -12.41 16.32 0.03
N GLY A 224 -13.49 15.87 0.67
CA GLY A 224 -13.90 14.47 0.77
C GLY A 224 -15.28 14.21 0.17
N PHE A 225 -15.58 12.94 -0.08
CA PHE A 225 -16.85 12.45 -0.62
C PHE A 225 -17.41 11.38 0.32
N PHE A 226 -18.69 11.05 0.20
CA PHE A 226 -19.30 10.02 1.03
C PHE A 226 -19.19 8.65 0.34
N LEU A 227 -18.66 7.67 1.07
CA LEU A 227 -18.75 6.25 0.70
C LEU A 227 -19.81 5.58 1.56
N CYS A 228 -20.93 5.21 0.95
CA CYS A 228 -22.10 4.68 1.64
C CYS A 228 -22.32 3.19 1.34
N LEU A 229 -22.58 2.41 2.39
CA LEU A 229 -22.90 0.98 2.31
C LEU A 229 -24.32 0.75 2.81
N ASN A 230 -25.10 -0.05 2.08
CA ASN A 230 -26.39 -0.54 2.58
C ASN A 230 -26.19 -1.73 3.54
N GLY A 231 -27.27 -2.16 4.20
CA GLY A 231 -27.23 -3.25 5.18
C GLY A 231 -26.74 -4.60 4.62
N LYS A 232 -26.93 -4.87 3.32
CA LYS A 232 -26.41 -6.09 2.68
C LYS A 232 -24.89 -5.98 2.49
N ALA A 233 -24.42 -4.91 1.85
CA ALA A 233 -23.02 -4.65 1.59
C ALA A 233 -22.20 -4.58 2.89
N SER A 234 -22.72 -3.92 3.93
CA SER A 234 -22.03 -3.82 5.22
C SER A 234 -21.85 -5.16 5.92
N LYS A 235 -22.77 -6.12 5.72
CA LYS A 235 -22.66 -7.48 6.28
C LYS A 235 -21.63 -8.32 5.54
N GLU A 236 -21.52 -8.16 4.23
CA GLU A 236 -20.53 -8.88 3.41
C GLU A 236 -19.08 -8.50 3.76
N ILE A 237 -18.88 -7.29 4.29
CA ILE A 237 -17.56 -6.78 4.67
C ILE A 237 -17.50 -6.34 6.15
N GLU A 238 -18.22 -7.06 7.01
CA GLU A 238 -18.48 -6.68 8.41
C GLU A 238 -17.21 -6.36 9.21
N TRP A 239 -16.14 -7.15 9.03
CA TRP A 239 -14.87 -6.92 9.75
C TRP A 239 -14.28 -5.55 9.45
N HIS A 240 -14.30 -5.12 8.18
CA HIS A 240 -13.81 -3.79 7.78
C HIS A 240 -14.70 -2.70 8.37
N CYS A 241 -16.02 -2.88 8.30
CA CYS A 241 -16.98 -1.95 8.90
C CYS A 241 -16.73 -1.78 10.42
N LYS A 242 -16.53 -2.88 11.16
CA LYS A 242 -16.21 -2.84 12.60
C LYS A 242 -14.87 -2.13 12.85
N HIS A 243 -13.84 -2.44 12.07
CA HIS A 243 -12.52 -1.82 12.18
C HIS A 243 -12.58 -0.30 11.97
N TYR A 244 -13.24 0.15 10.90
CA TYR A 244 -13.37 1.57 10.59
C TYR A 244 -14.24 2.32 11.60
N LYS A 245 -15.31 1.71 12.12
CA LYS A 245 -16.10 2.30 13.22
C LYS A 245 -15.28 2.43 14.51
N GLY A 246 -14.50 1.40 14.87
CA GLY A 246 -13.64 1.43 16.04
C GLY A 246 -12.56 2.51 15.99
N ARG A 247 -12.22 2.99 14.80
CA ARG A 247 -11.29 4.11 14.55
C ARG A 247 -11.98 5.47 14.38
N GLY A 248 -13.29 5.57 14.55
CA GLY A 248 -14.02 6.85 14.39
C GLY A 248 -14.18 7.34 12.93
N ILE A 249 -13.73 6.58 11.94
CA ILE A 249 -13.72 6.97 10.51
C ILE A 249 -14.89 6.39 9.70
N MET A 250 -15.82 5.70 10.37
CA MET A 250 -17.08 5.24 9.78
C MET A 250 -18.21 5.40 10.80
N LYS A 251 -19.38 5.84 10.32
CA LYS A 251 -20.61 5.94 11.11
C LYS A 251 -21.64 4.92 10.63
N SER A 252 -22.50 4.46 11.52
CA SER A 252 -23.68 3.67 11.17
C SER A 252 -24.95 4.36 11.62
N TYR A 253 -25.93 4.36 10.74
CA TYR A 253 -27.25 4.91 10.97
C TYR A 253 -28.24 3.74 11.09
N LYS A 254 -29.25 3.89 11.95
CA LYS A 254 -30.32 2.91 12.14
C LYS A 254 -31.50 3.25 11.24
#